data_AF-A0A2S9G2A3-F1
#
_entry.id   AF-A0A2S9G2A3-F1
#
_cell.length_a   1.000
_cell.length_b   1.000
_cell.length_c   1.000
_cell.angle_alpha   90.00
_cell.angle_beta   90.00
_cell.angle_gamma   90.00
#
_symmetry.space_group_name_H-M   'P 1'
#
loop_
_entity.id
_entity.type
_entity.pdbx_description
1 polymer ?
#
loop_
_entity_poly.entity_id
_entity_poly.type
_entity_poly.pdbx_seq_one_letter_code
_entity_poly.pdbx_strand_id
1 'polypeptide(L)'
;FDWTNGRFPGFTEPDPSYHGVVFAELGPPAYALKARVQLLRDLGSAASPFNAFLISQGLETLSLRIERHVENAQRVAQYLEAHPD
;
A
#
# COMPACT_ATOMS: atom_id res chain seq x y z
N PHE A 1 10.23 6.11 10.30
CA PHE A 1 9.19 6.44 11.30
C PHE A 1 9.66 5.86 12.63
N ASP A 2 9.55 6.61 13.71
CA ASP A 2 9.96 6.14 15.03
C ASP A 2 8.80 5.43 15.75
N TRP A 3 8.89 4.09 15.83
CA TRP A 3 7.91 3.24 16.53
C TRP A 3 8.10 3.25 18.06
N THR A 4 9.23 3.78 18.55
CA THR A 4 9.62 3.73 19.97
C THR A 4 9.18 4.95 20.78
N ASN A 5 8.47 5.90 20.17
CA ASN A 5 8.00 7.13 20.80
C ASN A 5 6.89 6.97 21.87
N GLY A 6 6.64 5.75 22.34
CA GLY A 6 5.66 5.44 23.38
C GLY A 6 4.20 5.31 22.91
N ARG A 7 3.89 5.51 21.62
CA ARG A 7 2.51 5.40 21.10
C ARG A 7 2.18 4.04 20.49
N PHE A 8 3.16 3.17 20.30
CA PHE A 8 3.01 1.92 19.53
C PHE A 8 3.50 0.70 20.33
N PRO A 9 2.80 0.32 21.42
CA PRO A 9 3.19 -0.84 22.24
C PRO A 9 3.26 -2.14 21.41
N GLY A 10 2.33 -2.34 20.47
CA GLY A 10 2.35 -3.51 19.59
C GLY A 10 3.55 -3.61 18.63
N PHE A 11 4.41 -2.58 18.56
CA PHE A 11 5.68 -2.63 17.82
C PHE A 11 6.90 -2.75 18.73
N THR A 12 6.76 -2.44 20.02
CA THR A 12 7.87 -2.30 20.97
C THR A 12 7.86 -3.40 22.04
N GLU A 13 6.77 -4.15 22.17
CA GLU A 13 6.65 -5.31 23.03
C GLU A 13 6.82 -6.62 22.25
N PRO A 14 7.40 -7.67 22.86
CA PRO A 14 7.51 -8.99 22.24
C PRO A 14 6.13 -9.58 21.88
N ASP A 15 5.95 -9.98 20.63
CA ASP A 15 4.70 -10.59 20.17
C ASP A 15 4.68 -12.12 20.40
N PRO A 16 3.85 -12.63 21.33
CA PRO A 16 3.76 -14.06 21.60
C PRO A 16 3.20 -14.87 20.42
N SER A 17 2.47 -14.24 19.50
CA SER A 17 1.90 -14.90 18.32
C SER A 17 2.92 -15.15 17.20
N TYR A 18 4.13 -14.61 17.34
CA TYR A 18 5.17 -14.70 16.32
C TYR A 18 6.58 -14.72 16.91
N HIS A 19 6.89 -15.77 17.67
CA HIS A 19 8.23 -16.07 18.20
C HIS A 19 8.83 -15.00 19.14
N GLY A 20 7.99 -14.18 19.77
CA GLY A 20 8.46 -13.10 20.67
C GLY A 20 9.12 -11.94 19.93
N VAL A 21 8.85 -11.76 18.63
CA VAL A 21 9.47 -10.69 17.84
C VAL A 21 9.05 -9.32 18.36
N VAL A 22 10.00 -8.38 18.40
CA VAL A 22 9.74 -6.95 18.60
C VAL A 22 9.81 -6.27 17.23
N PHE A 23 8.66 -5.91 16.65
CA PHE A 23 8.60 -5.46 15.25
C PHE A 23 9.43 -4.21 14.97
N ALA A 24 9.57 -3.29 15.93
CA ALA A 24 10.38 -2.09 15.78
C ALA A 24 11.87 -2.41 15.52
N GLU A 25 12.36 -3.55 16.01
CA GLU A 25 13.75 -3.99 15.81
C GLU A 25 14.01 -4.50 14.39
N LEU A 26 12.96 -4.79 13.61
CA LEU A 26 13.07 -5.21 12.21
C LEU A 26 13.36 -4.04 11.25
N GLY A 27 13.47 -2.81 11.78
CA GLY A 27 13.89 -1.64 11.02
C GLY A 27 12.80 -1.07 10.10
N PRO A 28 13.18 -0.46 8.95
CA PRO A 28 12.25 0.23 8.06
C PRO A 28 10.98 -0.56 7.64
N PRO A 29 11.01 -1.88 7.38
CA PRO A 29 9.84 -2.63 6.94
C PRO A 29 8.91 -3.09 8.08
N ALA A 30 9.16 -2.72 9.34
CA ALA A 30 8.43 -3.18 10.52
C ALA A 30 6.90 -3.23 10.34
N TYR A 31 6.31 -2.14 9.83
CA TYR A 31 4.86 -2.05 9.63
C TYR A 31 4.34 -3.07 8.62
N ALA A 32 4.99 -3.16 7.45
CA ALA A 32 4.59 -4.09 6.39
C ALA A 32 4.75 -5.55 6.84
N LEU A 33 5.80 -5.86 7.60
CA LEU A 33 6.01 -7.19 8.16
C LEU A 33 4.94 -7.56 9.18
N LYS A 34 4.66 -6.69 10.17
CA LYS A 34 3.61 -6.93 11.17
C LYS A 34 2.24 -7.13 10.53
N ALA A 35 1.87 -6.28 9.56
CA ALA A 35 0.60 -6.42 8.83
C ALA A 35 0.50 -7.76 8.08
N ARG A 36 1.61 -8.26 7.51
CA ARG A 36 1.65 -9.56 6.83
C ARG A 36 1.55 -10.74 7.81
N VAL A 37 2.33 -10.75 8.88
CA VAL A 37 2.43 -11.94 9.74
C VAL A 37 1.29 -12.06 10.74
N GLN A 38 0.64 -10.95 11.09
CA GLN A 38 -0.55 -10.95 11.94
C GLN A 38 -1.83 -10.85 11.11
N LEU A 39 -2.08 -9.71 10.48
CA LEU A 39 -3.41 -9.42 9.90
C LEU A 39 -3.71 -10.27 8.67
N LEU A 40 -2.78 -10.40 7.72
CA LEU A 40 -3.01 -11.25 6.55
C LEU A 40 -3.15 -12.73 6.96
N ARG A 41 -2.38 -13.19 7.95
CA ARG A 41 -2.47 -14.55 8.50
C ARG A 41 -3.84 -14.81 9.13
N ASP A 42 -4.32 -13.89 9.97
CA ASP A 42 -5.49 -14.11 10.83
C ASP A 42 -6.81 -13.69 10.18
N LEU A 43 -6.81 -12.61 9.38
CA LEU A 43 -8.01 -12.08 8.70
C LEU A 43 -8.15 -12.57 7.24
N GLY A 44 -7.11 -13.18 6.67
CA GLY A 44 -7.22 -13.95 5.43
C GLY A 44 -7.51 -13.15 4.16
N SER A 45 -7.30 -11.83 4.14
CA SER A 45 -7.51 -10.98 2.95
C SER A 45 -6.42 -11.16 1.88
N ALA A 46 -6.18 -12.40 1.45
CA ALA A 46 -5.17 -12.77 0.47
C ALA A 46 -5.63 -12.50 -0.97
N ALA A 47 -4.74 -11.96 -1.79
CA ALA A 47 -4.98 -11.80 -3.22
C ALA A 47 -4.82 -13.14 -3.96
N SER A 48 -5.72 -13.42 -4.90
CA SER A 48 -5.52 -14.52 -5.86
C SER A 48 -4.23 -14.30 -6.68
N PRO A 49 -3.39 -15.33 -6.87
CA PRO A 49 -2.21 -15.23 -7.74
C PRO A 49 -2.55 -14.78 -9.16
N PHE A 50 -3.72 -15.17 -9.67
CA PHE A 50 -4.17 -14.76 -10.99
C PHE A 50 -4.46 -13.25 -11.06
N ASN A 51 -5.05 -12.68 -10.01
CA ASN A 51 -5.28 -11.22 -9.96
C ASN A 51 -3.94 -10.46 -9.86
N ALA A 52 -2.96 -10.99 -9.12
CA ALA A 52 -1.63 -10.40 -9.06
C ALA A 52 -0.93 -10.41 -10.44
N PHE A 53 -1.11 -11.48 -11.23
CA PHE A 53 -0.65 -11.55 -12.62
C PHE A 53 -1.31 -10.48 -13.49
N LEU A 54 -2.64 -10.33 -13.45
CA LEU A 54 -3.35 -9.32 -14.24
C LEU A 54 -2.93 -7.89 -13.87
N ILE A 55 -2.71 -7.61 -12.58
CA ILE A 55 -2.19 -6.31 -12.13
C ILE A 55 -0.78 -6.09 -12.69
N SER A 56 0.09 -7.12 -12.64
CA SER A 56 1.45 -7.03 -13.17
C SER A 56 1.46 -6.73 -14.66
N GLN A 57 0.60 -7.40 -15.45
CA GLN A 57 0.40 -7.11 -16.87
C GLN A 57 -0.09 -5.65 -17.08
N GLY A 58 -0.92 -5.13 -16.18
CA GLY A 58 -1.31 -3.72 -16.20
C GLY A 58 -0.12 -2.77 -15.94
N LEU A 59 0.74 -3.09 -14.97
CA LEU A 59 1.90 -2.25 -14.60
C LEU A 59 2.88 -2.05 -15.76
N GLU A 60 2.97 -2.98 -16.71
CA GLU A 60 3.84 -2.90 -17.90
C GLU A 60 3.63 -1.62 -18.73
N THR A 61 2.43 -1.04 -18.69
CA THR A 61 2.07 0.17 -19.45
C THR A 61 1.60 1.32 -18.57
N LEU A 62 1.92 1.29 -17.27
CA LEU A 62 1.39 2.26 -16.30
C LEU A 62 1.68 3.72 -16.68
N SER A 63 2.93 4.08 -16.94
CA SER A 63 3.30 5.48 -17.25
C SER A 63 2.61 5.97 -18.52
N LEU A 64 2.63 5.18 -19.59
CA LEU A 64 2.00 5.51 -20.87
C LEU A 64 0.50 5.81 -20.71
N ARG A 65 -0.20 4.98 -19.91
CA ARG A 65 -1.62 5.19 -19.62
C ARG A 65 -1.83 6.44 -18.77
N ILE A 66 -1.06 6.62 -17.70
CA ILE A 66 -1.24 7.76 -16.79
C ILE A 66 -0.90 9.09 -17.48
N GLU A 67 0.14 9.17 -18.30
CA GLU A 67 0.43 10.36 -19.12
C GLU A 67 -0.77 10.73 -19.98
N ARG A 68 -1.32 9.77 -20.74
CA ARG A 68 -2.50 10.03 -21.58
C ARG A 68 -3.75 10.38 -20.78
N HIS A 69 -3.98 9.70 -19.66
CA HIS A 69 -5.12 10.00 -18.78
C HIS A 69 -5.01 11.41 -18.20
N VAL A 70 -3.84 11.82 -17.73
CA VAL A 70 -3.61 13.15 -17.14
C VAL A 70 -3.76 14.23 -18.20
N GLU A 71 -3.15 14.08 -19.38
CA GLU A 71 -3.31 15.07 -20.46
C GLU A 71 -4.78 15.21 -20.89
N ASN A 72 -5.49 14.09 -21.06
CA ASN A 72 -6.89 14.11 -21.44
C ASN A 72 -7.76 14.75 -20.34
N ALA A 73 -7.51 14.42 -19.08
CA ALA A 73 -8.20 15.02 -17.95
C ALA A 73 -7.97 16.54 -17.90
N GLN A 74 -6.75 17.00 -18.14
CA GLN A 74 -6.43 18.43 -18.19
C GLN A 74 -7.19 19.14 -19.31
N ARG A 75 -7.25 18.55 -20.51
CA ARG A 75 -8.01 19.10 -21.65
C ARG A 75 -9.51 19.15 -21.34
N VAL A 76 -10.06 18.11 -20.71
CA VAL A 76 -11.46 18.09 -20.28
C VAL A 76 -11.73 19.17 -19.24
N ALA A 77 -10.85 19.32 -18.25
CA ALA A 77 -10.99 20.35 -17.23
C ALA A 77 -11.00 21.76 -17.83
N GLN A 78 -10.09 22.06 -18.77
CA GLN A 78 -10.03 23.34 -19.49
C GLN A 78 -11.28 23.58 -20.35
N TYR A 79 -11.79 22.53 -21.00
CA TYR A 79 -13.03 22.62 -21.77
C TYR A 79 -14.21 22.98 -20.86
N LEU A 80 -14.33 22.33 -19.70
CA LEU A 80 -15.41 22.57 -18.74
C LEU A 80 -15.29 23.96 -18.10
N GLU A 81 -14.08 24.41 -17.77
CA GLU A 81 -13.83 25.75 -17.23
C GLU A 81 -14.20 26.86 -18.22
N ALA A 82 -13.97 26.63 -19.51
CA ALA A 82 -14.33 27.57 -20.58
C ALA A 82 -15.79 27.44 -21.05
N HIS A 83 -16.57 26.52 -20.47
CA HIS A 83 -17.95 26.32 -20.90
C HIS A 83 -18.82 27.51 -20.45
N PRO A 84 -19.60 28.12 -21.34
CA PRO A 84 -20.33 29.37 -21.07
C PRO A 84 -21.57 29.24 -20.17
N ASP A 85 -21.72 28.15 -19.42
CA ASP A 85 -22.84 27.95 -18.47
C ASP A 85 -22.44 28.32 -17.04
#